data_AF-A0A523ZQD6-F1
#
_entry.id   AF-A0A523ZQD6-F1
#
_cell.length_a   1.000
_cell.length_b   1.000
_cell.length_c   1.000
_cell.angle_alpha   90.00
_cell.angle_beta   90.00
_cell.angle_gamma   90.00
#
_symmetry.space_group_name_H-M   'P 1'
#
loop_
_entity.id
_entity.type
_entity.pdbx_description
1 polymer ?
#
loop_
_entity_poly.entity_id
_entity_poly.type
_entity_poly.pdbx_seq_one_letter_code
_entity_poly.pdbx_strand_id
1 'polypeptide(L)'
;MRFPERVYTVEEVKKAMELIGKGYKHNLEVNGSPDFRNKAEEALELIKTAEYYDFLRTYIRQIREIDGLSQLREAEAAIWANKYAVADPIEAAGFIIQKAQQMKDFIEGRLYYETAEVRAVKKRIEFLETLRDRSKDQAVKKECEENLKRWTEPTFL
;
A
#
# COMPACT_ATOMS: atom_id res chain seq x y z
N MET A 1 -4.49 -20.58 12.20
CA MET A 1 -5.84 -20.01 12.03
C MET A 1 -5.91 -19.27 10.70
N ARG A 2 -7.05 -19.30 10.00
CA ARG A 2 -7.20 -18.71 8.65
C ARG A 2 -7.73 -17.26 8.77
N PHE A 3 -7.10 -16.34 8.04
CA PHE A 3 -7.59 -14.97 7.88
C PHE A 3 -8.98 -15.00 7.24
N PRO A 4 -9.92 -14.13 7.66
CA PRO A 4 -11.28 -14.15 7.12
C PRO A 4 -11.28 -13.95 5.61
N GLU A 5 -12.23 -14.58 4.91
CA GLU A 5 -12.30 -14.45 3.45
C GLU A 5 -12.63 -13.01 3.04
N ARG A 6 -13.45 -12.34 3.86
CA ARG A 6 -13.79 -10.93 3.73
C ARG A 6 -13.58 -10.16 5.04
N VAL A 7 -13.31 -8.87 4.94
CA VAL A 7 -13.23 -7.95 6.09
C VAL A 7 -14.37 -6.94 5.99
N TYR A 8 -15.57 -7.35 6.37
CA TYR A 8 -16.78 -6.53 6.17
C TYR A 8 -17.61 -6.37 7.46
N THR A 9 -17.84 -7.47 8.16
CA THR A 9 -18.59 -7.48 9.42
C THR A 9 -17.71 -7.17 10.62
N VAL A 10 -18.31 -6.73 11.73
CA VAL A 10 -17.60 -6.48 12.99
C VAL A 10 -16.83 -7.71 13.48
N GLU A 11 -17.40 -8.90 13.32
CA GLU A 11 -16.76 -10.16 13.71
C GLU A 11 -15.54 -10.49 12.83
N GLU A 12 -15.66 -10.29 11.51
CA GLU A 12 -14.55 -10.47 10.58
C GLU A 12 -13.41 -9.49 10.84
N VAL A 13 -13.73 -8.21 11.10
CA VAL A 13 -12.74 -7.18 11.46
C VAL A 13 -12.02 -7.56 12.76
N LYS A 14 -12.76 -7.96 13.80
CA LYS A 14 -12.18 -8.41 15.08
C LYS A 14 -11.24 -9.60 14.88
N LYS A 15 -11.66 -10.58 14.08
CA LYS A 15 -10.84 -11.76 13.77
C LYS A 15 -9.58 -11.40 12.98
N ALA A 16 -9.69 -10.52 11.97
CA ALA A 16 -8.54 -10.01 11.23
C ALA A 16 -7.54 -9.32 12.17
N MET A 17 -8.02 -8.45 13.05
CA MET A 17 -7.23 -7.75 14.04
C MET A 17 -6.52 -8.70 15.02
N GLU A 18 -7.22 -9.73 15.53
CA GLU A 18 -6.63 -10.74 16.41
C GLU A 18 -5.49 -11.52 15.73
N LEU A 19 -5.68 -11.92 14.47
CA LEU A 19 -4.67 -12.66 13.71
C LEU A 19 -3.45 -11.79 13.42
N ILE A 20 -3.66 -10.53 13.02
CA ILE A 20 -2.59 -9.56 12.82
C ILE A 20 -1.82 -9.34 14.13
N GLY A 21 -2.52 -9.20 15.25
CA GLY A 21 -1.89 -9.08 16.58
C GLY A 21 -1.04 -10.29 16.99
N LYS A 22 -1.33 -11.47 16.41
CA LYS A 22 -0.53 -12.70 16.56
C LYS A 22 0.60 -12.83 15.53
N GLY A 23 0.84 -11.81 14.71
CA GLY A 23 1.89 -11.78 13.69
C GLY A 23 1.51 -12.42 12.36
N TYR A 24 0.21 -12.56 12.06
CA TYR A 24 -0.24 -13.05 10.75
C TYR A 24 0.24 -12.13 9.62
N LYS A 25 0.76 -12.73 8.55
CA LYS A 25 1.13 -12.07 7.30
C LYS A 25 0.52 -12.82 6.13
N HIS A 26 -0.04 -12.09 5.17
CA HIS A 26 -0.53 -12.65 3.92
C HIS A 26 0.63 -13.13 3.05
N ASN A 27 0.35 -14.16 2.25
CA ASN A 27 1.11 -14.40 1.03
C ASN A 27 0.55 -13.47 -0.05
N LEU A 28 1.23 -12.34 -0.30
CA LEU A 28 0.75 -11.33 -1.23
C LEU A 28 0.70 -11.88 -2.65
N GLU A 29 -0.46 -11.76 -3.29
CA GLU A 29 -0.66 -12.16 -4.69
C GLU A 29 -0.79 -10.95 -5.61
N VAL A 30 -0.18 -11.02 -6.80
CA VAL A 30 -0.34 -10.01 -7.86
C VAL A 30 -1.06 -10.66 -9.04
N ASN A 31 -2.29 -10.24 -9.29
CA ASN A 31 -3.18 -10.85 -10.28
C ASN A 31 -3.52 -9.85 -11.39
N GLY A 32 -3.08 -10.13 -12.61
CA GLY A 32 -3.30 -9.27 -13.78
C GLY A 32 -2.61 -9.80 -15.03
N SER A 33 -2.51 -8.97 -16.06
CA SER A 33 -1.71 -9.19 -17.26
C SER A 33 -0.21 -9.31 -16.93
N PRO A 34 0.59 -9.92 -17.81
CA PRO A 34 2.04 -10.01 -17.59
C PRO A 34 2.72 -8.63 -17.44
N ASP A 35 2.33 -7.64 -18.25
CA ASP A 35 2.88 -6.27 -18.16
C ASP A 35 2.57 -5.61 -16.82
N PHE A 36 1.30 -5.72 -16.37
CA PHE A 36 0.90 -5.23 -15.06
C PHE A 36 1.67 -5.89 -13.93
N ARG A 37 1.83 -7.22 -13.99
CA ARG A 37 2.56 -7.99 -12.97
C ARG A 37 4.01 -7.54 -12.86
N ASN A 38 4.72 -7.42 -13.98
CA ASN A 38 6.11 -6.98 -14.00
C ASN A 38 6.26 -5.59 -13.35
N LYS A 39 5.39 -4.64 -13.71
CA LYS A 39 5.40 -3.28 -13.15
C LYS A 39 5.07 -3.24 -11.65
N ALA A 40 4.09 -4.03 -11.23
CA ALA A 40 3.76 -4.16 -9.81
C ALA A 40 4.92 -4.80 -9.03
N GLU A 41 5.62 -5.77 -9.61
CA GLU A 41 6.81 -6.39 -9.00
C GLU A 41 7.97 -5.39 -8.83
N GLU A 42 8.22 -4.52 -9.81
CA GLU A 42 9.19 -3.42 -9.67
C GLU A 42 8.87 -2.52 -8.46
N ALA A 43 7.61 -2.15 -8.29
CA ALA A 43 7.16 -1.39 -7.12
C ALA A 43 7.35 -2.19 -5.80
N LEU A 44 7.11 -3.51 -5.82
CA LEU A 44 7.32 -4.36 -4.65
C LEU A 44 8.79 -4.49 -4.26
N GLU A 45 9.73 -4.47 -5.22
CA GLU A 45 11.17 -4.46 -4.92
C GLU A 45 11.61 -3.17 -4.22
N LEU A 46 11.05 -2.02 -4.62
CA LEU A 46 11.26 -0.76 -3.92
C LEU A 46 10.71 -0.81 -2.48
N ILE A 47 9.52 -1.39 -2.30
CA ILE A 47 8.92 -1.61 -0.98
C ILE A 47 9.80 -2.51 -0.09
N LYS A 48 10.39 -3.56 -0.65
CA LYS A 48 11.36 -4.43 0.06
C LYS A 48 12.63 -3.67 0.43
N THR A 49 13.15 -2.84 -0.48
CA THR A 49 14.33 -2.01 -0.24
C THR A 49 14.12 -1.04 0.94
N ALA A 50 12.91 -0.50 1.09
CA ALA A 50 12.55 0.34 2.23
C ALA A 50 12.23 -0.45 3.52
N GLU A 51 12.16 -1.78 3.48
CA GLU A 51 11.66 -2.70 4.53
C GLU A 51 10.17 -2.55 4.90
N TYR A 52 9.34 -2.06 3.98
CA TYR A 52 7.89 -1.96 4.19
C TYR A 52 7.13 -3.21 3.75
N TYR A 53 7.82 -4.26 3.26
CA TYR A 53 7.16 -5.44 2.71
C TYR A 53 6.35 -6.23 3.76
N ASP A 54 6.84 -6.31 4.99
CA ASP A 54 6.10 -6.93 6.08
C ASP A 54 4.88 -6.11 6.51
N PHE A 55 5.02 -4.79 6.53
CA PHE A 55 3.88 -3.89 6.75
C PHE A 55 2.82 -4.10 5.68
N LEU A 56 3.20 -4.11 4.41
CA LEU A 56 2.28 -4.35 3.28
C LEU A 56 1.55 -5.69 3.44
N ARG A 57 2.29 -6.79 3.63
CA ARG A 57 1.74 -8.15 3.77
C ARG A 57 0.90 -8.34 5.02
N THR A 58 1.01 -7.48 6.02
CA THR A 58 0.17 -7.55 7.21
C THR A 58 -1.27 -7.16 6.90
N TYR A 59 -1.47 -6.21 5.98
CA TYR A 59 -2.78 -5.61 5.72
C TYR A 59 -3.35 -5.90 4.34
N ILE A 60 -2.49 -6.19 3.35
CA ILE A 60 -2.89 -6.43 1.97
C ILE A 60 -2.61 -7.88 1.59
N ARG A 61 -3.65 -8.56 1.11
CA ARG A 61 -3.61 -9.91 0.58
C ARG A 61 -3.30 -9.94 -0.91
N GLN A 62 -3.77 -8.96 -1.66
CA GLN A 62 -3.73 -9.01 -3.12
C GLN A 62 -3.60 -7.63 -3.76
N ILE A 63 -2.87 -7.56 -4.87
CA ILE A 63 -2.92 -6.46 -5.84
C ILE A 63 -3.56 -7.02 -7.12
N ARG A 64 -4.65 -6.41 -7.59
CA ARG A 64 -5.43 -6.90 -8.72
C ARG A 64 -5.53 -5.85 -9.82
N GLU A 65 -5.23 -6.24 -11.05
CA GLU A 65 -5.47 -5.40 -12.22
C GLU A 65 -6.96 -5.20 -12.49
N ILE A 66 -7.35 -3.97 -12.75
CA ILE A 66 -8.69 -3.58 -13.20
C ILE A 66 -8.62 -2.51 -14.30
N ASP A 67 -9.68 -2.35 -15.08
CA ASP A 67 -9.77 -1.27 -16.07
C ASP A 67 -10.26 0.07 -15.48
N GLY A 68 -10.81 0.04 -14.25
CA GLY A 68 -11.46 1.18 -13.61
C GLY A 68 -10.54 2.04 -12.73
N LEU A 69 -11.17 2.77 -11.80
CA LEU A 69 -10.46 3.60 -10.81
C LEU A 69 -9.75 2.73 -9.77
N SER A 70 -8.44 2.94 -9.65
CA SER A 70 -7.60 2.30 -8.64
C SER A 70 -8.05 2.69 -7.23
N GLN A 71 -8.17 1.70 -6.34
CA GLN A 71 -8.71 1.89 -4.99
C GLN A 71 -8.34 0.75 -4.05
N LEU A 72 -8.49 0.98 -2.75
CA LEU A 72 -8.55 -0.11 -1.77
C LEU A 72 -9.91 -0.80 -1.85
N ARG A 73 -9.92 -2.13 -1.72
CA ARG A 73 -11.11 -2.95 -1.45
C ARG A 73 -10.93 -3.62 -0.10
N GLU A 74 -11.48 -2.99 0.93
CA GLU A 74 -11.34 -3.41 2.33
C GLU A 74 -11.90 -4.81 2.53
N ALA A 75 -13.10 -5.06 2.00
CA ALA A 75 -13.75 -6.35 2.07
C ALA A 75 -12.90 -7.49 1.47
N GLU A 76 -11.96 -7.20 0.57
CA GLU A 76 -11.07 -8.18 -0.05
C GLU A 76 -9.65 -8.14 0.50
N ALA A 77 -9.32 -7.19 1.40
CA ALA A 77 -7.95 -6.82 1.75
C ALA A 77 -7.07 -6.67 0.48
N ALA A 78 -7.63 -6.05 -0.56
CA ALA A 78 -7.02 -6.01 -1.88
C ALA A 78 -6.86 -4.57 -2.39
N ILE A 79 -5.79 -4.33 -3.13
CA ILE A 79 -5.61 -3.11 -3.91
C ILE A 79 -6.06 -3.43 -5.32
N TRP A 80 -7.08 -2.72 -5.80
CA TRP A 80 -7.42 -2.72 -7.20
C TRP A 80 -6.62 -1.60 -7.86
N ALA A 81 -5.83 -1.92 -8.87
CA ALA A 81 -5.01 -0.95 -9.58
C ALA A 81 -5.17 -1.13 -11.09
N ASN A 82 -5.27 -0.02 -11.82
CA ASN A 82 -5.19 -0.05 -13.27
C ASN A 82 -3.73 0.03 -13.75
N LYS A 83 -3.51 -0.26 -15.03
CA LYS A 83 -2.18 -0.24 -15.66
C LYS A 83 -1.44 1.10 -15.53
N TYR A 84 -2.16 2.21 -15.37
CA TYR A 84 -1.58 3.54 -15.24
C TYR A 84 -1.08 3.79 -13.81
N ALA A 85 -1.76 3.26 -12.80
CA ALA A 85 -1.36 3.38 -11.41
C ALA A 85 -0.08 2.59 -11.06
N VAL A 86 0.31 1.64 -11.92
CA VAL A 86 1.58 0.90 -11.79
C VAL A 86 2.63 1.33 -12.82
N ALA A 87 2.36 2.35 -13.65
CA ALA A 87 3.24 2.71 -14.76
C ALA A 87 4.59 3.30 -14.32
N ASP A 88 4.59 4.00 -13.19
CA ASP A 88 5.77 4.58 -12.55
C ASP A 88 6.04 3.81 -11.24
N PRO A 89 7.17 3.10 -11.10
CA PRO A 89 7.40 2.23 -9.95
C PRO A 89 7.43 2.94 -8.60
N ILE A 90 7.93 4.17 -8.51
CA ILE A 90 8.02 4.92 -7.24
C ILE A 90 6.65 5.47 -6.83
N GLU A 91 5.90 6.03 -7.76
CA GLU A 91 4.51 6.45 -7.57
C GLU A 91 3.64 5.26 -7.17
N ALA A 92 3.80 4.12 -7.86
CA ALA A 92 3.08 2.88 -7.58
C ALA A 92 3.41 2.35 -6.18
N ALA A 93 4.68 2.32 -5.79
CA ALA A 93 5.11 1.88 -4.47
C ALA A 93 4.53 2.78 -3.37
N GLY A 94 4.56 4.10 -3.56
CA GLY A 94 3.95 5.07 -2.64
C GLY A 94 2.44 4.88 -2.52
N PHE A 95 1.75 4.69 -3.65
CA PHE A 95 0.32 4.40 -3.69
C PHE A 95 -0.03 3.10 -2.94
N ILE A 96 0.74 2.02 -3.16
CA ILE A 96 0.53 0.73 -2.49
C ILE A 96 0.66 0.88 -0.96
N ILE A 97 1.68 1.60 -0.49
CA ILE A 97 1.87 1.86 0.95
C ILE A 97 0.76 2.75 1.52
N GLN A 98 0.31 3.77 0.78
CA GLN A 98 -0.85 4.57 1.16
C GLN A 98 -2.10 3.69 1.35
N LYS A 99 -2.37 2.76 0.42
CA LYS A 99 -3.51 1.83 0.54
C LYS A 99 -3.36 0.83 1.67
N ALA A 100 -2.15 0.35 1.94
CA ALA A 100 -1.88 -0.49 3.11
C ALA A 100 -2.16 0.27 4.44
N GLN A 101 -1.81 1.56 4.53
CA GLN A 101 -2.16 2.39 5.68
C GLN A 101 -3.66 2.60 5.83
N GLN A 102 -4.38 2.84 4.73
CA GLN A 102 -5.84 2.93 4.76
C GLN A 102 -6.47 1.62 5.26
N MET A 103 -5.95 0.47 4.83
CA MET A 103 -6.44 -0.84 5.28
C MET A 103 -6.15 -1.10 6.77
N LYS A 104 -4.98 -0.68 7.26
CA LYS A 104 -4.66 -0.68 8.69
C LYS A 104 -5.67 0.14 9.49
N ASP A 105 -5.91 1.38 9.05
CA ASP A 105 -6.83 2.28 9.74
C ASP A 105 -8.27 1.75 9.73
N PHE A 106 -8.68 1.07 8.65
CA PHE A 106 -9.96 0.37 8.56
C PHE A 106 -10.06 -0.77 9.59
N ILE A 107 -9.09 -1.69 9.62
CA ILE A 107 -9.10 -2.83 10.56
C ILE A 107 -9.05 -2.36 12.01
N GLU A 108 -8.30 -1.31 12.30
CA GLU A 108 -8.13 -0.77 13.66
C GLU A 108 -9.22 0.23 14.06
N GLY A 109 -10.24 0.46 13.22
CA GLY A 109 -11.36 1.34 13.52
C GLY A 109 -11.00 2.83 13.64
N ARG A 110 -9.93 3.28 12.99
CA ARG A 110 -9.44 4.67 13.03
C ARG A 110 -10.07 5.56 11.94
N LEU A 111 -11.30 5.29 11.53
CA LEU A 111 -11.98 6.02 10.45
C LEU A 111 -12.52 7.37 10.97
N TYR A 112 -11.70 8.42 10.92
CA TYR A 112 -12.17 9.81 11.02
C TYR A 112 -12.05 10.44 9.63
N TYR A 113 -13.19 10.77 9.03
CA TYR A 113 -13.38 11.13 7.61
C TYR A 113 -12.27 12.03 7.01
N GLU A 114 -11.78 13.02 7.75
CA GLU A 114 -10.73 13.94 7.24
C GLU A 114 -9.30 13.50 7.62
N THR A 115 -9.12 12.91 8.79
CA THR A 115 -7.77 12.55 9.29
C THR A 115 -7.21 11.26 8.69
N ALA A 116 -8.07 10.40 8.15
CA ALA A 116 -7.66 9.13 7.56
C ALA A 116 -6.80 9.33 6.31
N GLU A 117 -7.20 10.25 5.43
CA GLU A 117 -6.43 10.53 4.22
C GLU A 117 -5.10 11.19 4.56
N VAL A 118 -5.10 12.14 5.51
CA VAL A 118 -3.86 12.78 5.99
C VAL A 118 -2.88 11.75 6.53
N ARG A 119 -3.32 10.74 7.30
CA ARG A 119 -2.44 9.67 7.80
C ARG A 119 -1.92 8.79 6.68
N ALA A 120 -2.75 8.47 5.69
CA ALA A 120 -2.34 7.68 4.54
C ALA A 120 -1.27 8.41 3.71
N VAL A 121 -1.46 9.71 3.45
CA VAL A 121 -0.49 10.56 2.75
C VAL A 121 0.80 10.71 3.57
N LYS A 122 0.71 10.94 4.88
CA LYS A 122 1.90 10.97 5.75
C LYS A 122 2.69 9.67 5.71
N LYS A 123 2.01 8.52 5.71
CA LYS A 123 2.68 7.21 5.61
C LYS A 123 3.37 7.02 4.26
N ARG A 124 2.77 7.54 3.19
CA ARG A 124 3.40 7.57 1.86
C ARG A 124 4.67 8.43 1.83
N ILE A 125 4.62 9.63 2.42
CA ILE A 125 5.80 10.51 2.54
C ILE A 125 6.92 9.83 3.32
N GLU A 126 6.59 9.26 4.49
CA GLU A 126 7.54 8.50 5.34
C GLU A 126 8.20 7.35 4.56
N PHE A 127 7.43 6.63 3.74
CA PHE A 127 7.95 5.59 2.87
C PHE A 127 8.94 6.14 1.83
N LEU A 128 8.60 7.24 1.15
CA LEU A 128 9.48 7.85 0.14
C LEU A 128 10.78 8.38 0.73
N GLU A 129 10.73 8.98 1.92
CA GLU A 129 11.93 9.39 2.67
C GLU A 129 12.80 8.17 3.00
N THR A 130 12.18 7.10 3.51
CA THR A 130 12.89 5.86 3.83
C THR A 130 13.51 5.22 2.60
N LEU A 131 12.77 5.14 1.48
CA LEU A 131 13.27 4.58 0.24
C LEU A 131 14.46 5.39 -0.31
N ARG A 132 14.37 6.73 -0.31
CA ARG A 132 15.47 7.62 -0.70
C ARG A 132 16.73 7.35 0.13
N ASP A 133 16.58 7.25 1.45
CA ASP A 133 17.72 7.15 2.35
C ASP A 133 18.40 5.77 2.26
N ARG A 134 17.61 4.71 2.05
CA ARG A 134 18.09 3.32 1.99
C ARG A 134 18.54 2.86 0.61
N SER A 135 18.01 3.46 -0.46
CA SER A 135 18.40 3.10 -1.81
C SER A 135 19.89 3.42 -2.05
N LYS A 136 20.54 2.59 -2.85
CA LYS A 136 21.90 2.88 -3.36
C LYS A 136 21.86 3.49 -4.77
N ASP A 137 20.73 3.35 -5.45
CA ASP A 137 20.53 3.85 -6.81
C ASP A 137 20.21 5.35 -6.78
N GLN A 138 21.05 6.14 -7.44
CA GLN A 138 20.89 7.59 -7.52
C GLN A 138 19.65 8.01 -8.31
N ALA A 139 19.21 7.22 -9.29
CA ALA A 139 17.98 7.48 -10.02
C ALA A 139 16.77 7.38 -9.08
N VAL A 140 16.69 6.29 -8.30
CA VAL A 140 15.64 6.09 -7.29
C VAL A 140 15.63 7.22 -6.26
N LYS A 141 16.81 7.68 -5.79
CA LYS A 141 16.89 8.81 -4.86
C LYS A 141 16.32 10.09 -5.44
N LYS A 142 16.75 10.44 -6.65
CA LYS A 142 16.31 11.64 -7.35
C LYS A 142 14.79 11.63 -7.58
N GLU A 143 14.25 10.50 -8.02
CA GLU A 143 12.84 10.35 -8.29
C GLU A 143 11.99 10.35 -7.00
N CYS A 144 12.52 9.82 -5.89
CA CYS A 144 11.91 10.00 -4.56
C CYS A 144 11.86 11.47 -4.15
N GLU A 145 12.93 12.25 -4.38
CA GLU A 145 12.94 13.69 -4.07
C GLU A 145 11.93 14.48 -4.91
N GLU A 146 11.79 14.15 -6.20
CA GLU A 146 10.79 14.76 -7.08
C GLU A 146 9.37 14.44 -6.62
N ASN A 147 9.12 13.19 -6.22
CA ASN A 147 7.84 12.78 -5.63
C ASN A 147 7.56 13.48 -4.30
N LEU A 148 8.53 13.53 -3.39
CA LEU A 148 8.38 14.20 -2.09
C LEU A 148 7.97 15.66 -2.24
N LYS A 149 8.54 16.40 -3.19
CA LYS A 149 8.11 17.78 -3.49
C LYS A 149 6.62 17.85 -3.84
N ARG A 150 6.14 16.99 -4.75
CA ARG A 150 4.72 16.93 -5.13
C ARG A 150 3.78 16.63 -3.96
N TRP A 151 4.19 15.73 -3.06
CA TRP A 151 3.35 15.28 -1.94
C TRP A 151 3.42 16.19 -0.71
N THR A 152 4.44 17.05 -0.59
CA THR A 152 4.62 17.98 0.52
C THR A 152 4.20 19.42 0.20
N GLU A 153 3.82 19.71 -1.05
CA GLU A 153 3.26 20.99 -1.42
C GLU A 153 1.97 21.31 -0.63
N PRO A 154 1.66 22.59 -0.35
CA PRO A 154 0.58 23.02 0.55
C PRO A 154 -0.83 22.52 0.19
N THR A 155 -1.01 21.92 -0.99
CA THR A 155 -2.27 21.36 -1.45
C THR A 155 -2.74 20.17 -0.61
N PHE A 156 -1.85 19.50 0.12
CA PHE A 156 -2.14 18.26 0.87
C PHE A 156 -1.88 18.32 2.39
N LEU A 157 -1.42 19.45 2.93
CA LEU A 157 -1.08 19.65 4.35
C LEU A 157 -1.89 20.79 5.00
#